data_AF-A0A7Y2E189-F1
#
_entry.id   AF-A0A7Y2E189-F1
#
_cell.length_a   1.000
_cell.length_b   1.000
_cell.length_c   1.000
_cell.angle_alpha   90.00
_cell.angle_beta   90.00
_cell.angle_gamma   90.00
#
_symmetry.space_group_name_H-M   'P 1'
#
loop_
_entity.id
_entity.type
_entity.pdbx_description
1 polymer ?
#
loop_
_entity_poly.entity_id
_entity_poly.type
_entity_poly.pdbx_seq_one_letter_code
_entity_poly.pdbx_strand_id
1 'polypeptide(L)'
;MTVPSPAAPTLLDQYTTHYPDWAKEFARKYLTKTLTQFILYGNVRDLVPSRDEDGRTIYVSLRDFLTDELFASRDIVLFYDRSSGIHFIDKESQRDFNRALSGYDTIFGTDYAKKLPKDPVRVLSVLQNYFRLRLGDGKRIACIIDYAETVIPMAEASMYSSEDRNALVFLQRWSHDPVFLSSDFTIALISQNLTELNQQIVQSPYTAEVSIPIPDEKARLAFVEAYLGGQEDAYDRHSEVSPRALASNTAGLGYIQLRTILADVLENRTELTFDTLSDLIKDFIEAEAYGMLEFVETDWTLDMVAGHSHAKAHLRQAATALRNGRPDVLPMGYLVSGPVGTGKTFSITCFAGEIGIPMVKLKNFRSQWQGVTEGNLEKILNLLEAMTPVAVMIDEADAM
;
A
#
# COMPACT_ATOMS: atom_id res chain seq x y z
N MET A 1 -15.87 -31.45 31.12
CA MET A 1 -16.06 -30.05 30.71
C MET A 1 -15.83 -29.98 29.21
N THR A 2 -16.91 -29.92 28.44
CA THR A 2 -16.88 -29.78 26.99
C THR A 2 -16.42 -28.37 26.64
N VAL A 3 -15.32 -28.26 25.92
CA VAL A 3 -14.82 -27.01 25.32
C VAL A 3 -15.93 -26.46 24.41
N PRO A 4 -16.32 -25.18 24.49
CA PRO A 4 -17.33 -24.63 23.58
C PRO A 4 -16.82 -24.63 22.15
N SER A 5 -17.69 -25.05 21.22
CA SER A 5 -17.53 -24.95 19.76
C SER A 5 -17.12 -23.53 19.33
N PRO A 6 -16.34 -23.34 18.24
CA PRO A 6 -15.94 -22.03 17.78
C PRO A 6 -17.17 -21.13 17.53
N ALA A 7 -17.07 -19.90 18.03
CA ALA A 7 -18.14 -18.93 18.15
C ALA A 7 -18.82 -18.64 16.80
N ALA A 8 -20.15 -18.50 16.82
CA ALA A 8 -20.91 -18.00 15.69
C ALA A 8 -20.33 -16.65 15.21
N PRO A 9 -20.36 -16.36 13.89
CA PRO A 9 -19.84 -15.10 13.35
C PRO A 9 -20.49 -13.92 14.05
N THR A 10 -19.67 -12.96 14.47
CA THR A 10 -20.15 -11.76 15.16
C THR A 10 -21.03 -10.94 14.22
N LEU A 11 -21.90 -10.06 14.76
CA LEU A 11 -22.71 -9.15 13.93
C LEU A 11 -21.82 -8.32 12.98
N LEU A 12 -20.62 -7.96 13.42
CA LEU A 12 -19.61 -7.28 12.59
C LEU A 12 -19.21 -8.12 11.38
N ASP A 13 -18.95 -9.41 11.59
CA ASP A 13 -18.55 -10.33 10.52
C ASP A 13 -19.65 -10.44 9.46
N GLN A 14 -20.92 -10.36 9.85
CA GLN A 14 -22.06 -10.41 8.92
C GLN A 14 -22.14 -9.18 8.00
N TYR A 15 -21.89 -7.97 8.52
CA TYR A 15 -21.91 -6.74 7.72
C TYR A 15 -20.63 -6.52 6.91
N THR A 16 -19.51 -7.09 7.35
CA THR A 16 -18.18 -6.88 6.73
C THR A 16 -17.65 -8.09 5.98
N THR A 17 -18.45 -9.16 5.80
CA THR A 17 -17.98 -10.41 5.17
C THR A 17 -17.33 -10.17 3.80
N HIS A 18 -17.89 -9.23 3.04
CA HIS A 18 -17.46 -8.89 1.69
C HIS A 18 -16.29 -7.89 1.64
N TYR A 19 -15.93 -7.27 2.76
CA TYR A 19 -14.80 -6.35 2.81
C TYR A 19 -13.47 -7.10 2.68
N PRO A 20 -12.43 -6.43 2.16
CA PRO A 20 -11.06 -6.95 2.24
C PRO A 20 -10.63 -7.05 3.71
N ASP A 21 -9.67 -7.94 3.98
CA ASP A 21 -9.31 -8.30 5.36
C ASP A 21 -8.73 -7.12 6.16
N TRP A 22 -7.99 -6.21 5.52
CA TRP A 22 -7.51 -4.98 6.16
C TRP A 22 -8.67 -4.08 6.61
N ALA A 23 -9.78 -4.02 5.85
CA ALA A 23 -10.95 -3.22 6.20
C ALA A 23 -11.76 -3.87 7.32
N LYS A 24 -11.80 -5.21 7.38
CA LYS A 24 -12.33 -5.95 8.55
C LYS A 24 -11.50 -5.67 9.80
N GLU A 25 -10.17 -5.63 9.67
CA GLU A 25 -9.27 -5.26 10.77
C GLU A 25 -9.53 -3.83 11.24
N PHE A 26 -9.64 -2.87 10.31
CA PHE A 26 -10.00 -1.49 10.61
C PHE A 26 -11.31 -1.44 11.40
N ALA A 27 -12.37 -2.08 10.90
CA ALA A 27 -13.69 -2.08 11.53
C ALA A 27 -13.64 -2.68 12.94
N ARG A 28 -12.87 -3.77 13.13
CA ARG A 28 -12.64 -4.38 14.45
C ARG A 28 -11.96 -3.41 15.42
N LYS A 29 -10.88 -2.73 14.98
CA LYS A 29 -10.14 -1.75 15.80
C LYS A 29 -11.00 -0.53 16.12
N TYR A 30 -11.79 -0.05 15.16
CA TYR A 30 -12.72 1.07 15.32
C TYR A 30 -13.82 0.78 16.35
N LEU A 31 -14.43 -0.40 16.30
CA LEU A 31 -15.54 -0.76 17.20
C LEU A 31 -15.14 -0.97 18.66
N THR A 32 -13.84 -0.98 18.97
CA THR A 32 -13.37 -0.91 20.36
C THR A 32 -13.78 0.41 21.02
N LYS A 33 -14.04 1.47 20.24
CA LYS A 33 -14.33 2.84 20.68
C LYS A 33 -13.23 3.44 21.57
N THR A 34 -12.01 2.89 21.51
CA THR A 34 -10.85 3.42 22.24
C THR A 34 -9.92 4.23 21.36
N LEU A 35 -10.13 4.19 20.04
CA LEU A 35 -9.25 4.79 19.04
C LEU A 35 -10.06 5.68 18.10
N THR A 36 -9.56 6.87 17.85
CA THR A 36 -10.10 7.81 16.86
C THR A 36 -9.15 8.03 15.69
N GLN A 37 -7.86 7.68 15.82
CA GLN A 37 -6.84 7.93 14.82
C GLN A 37 -6.32 6.62 14.22
N PHE A 38 -6.33 6.56 12.89
CA PHE A 38 -5.88 5.42 12.10
C PHE A 38 -4.88 5.86 11.05
N ILE A 39 -3.87 5.05 10.79
CA ILE A 39 -2.99 5.19 9.63
C ILE A 39 -3.31 4.06 8.66
N LEU A 40 -3.70 4.41 7.44
CA LEU A 40 -3.83 3.48 6.32
C LEU A 40 -2.56 3.59 5.48
N TYR A 41 -1.84 2.49 5.30
CA TYR A 41 -0.56 2.49 4.60
C TYR A 41 -0.34 1.28 3.69
N GLY A 42 0.68 1.32 2.83
CA GLY A 42 0.98 0.30 1.83
C GLY A 42 0.33 0.61 0.48
N ASN A 43 -0.47 -0.32 -0.04
CA ASN A 43 -1.08 -0.28 -1.38
C ASN A 43 -2.28 0.69 -1.48
N VAL A 44 -2.14 1.91 -0.94
CA VAL A 44 -3.22 2.91 -0.80
C VAL A 44 -3.61 3.59 -2.11
N ARG A 45 -2.84 3.41 -3.18
CA ARG A 45 -3.06 4.01 -4.50
C ARG A 45 -3.61 3.03 -5.54
N ASP A 46 -3.97 1.83 -5.12
CA ASP A 46 -4.58 0.81 -5.96
C ASP A 46 -6.11 0.78 -5.79
N LEU A 47 -6.77 -0.16 -6.47
CA LEU A 47 -8.20 -0.39 -6.34
C LEU A 47 -8.53 -1.24 -5.11
N VAL A 48 -9.75 -1.10 -4.63
CA VAL A 48 -10.30 -1.87 -3.51
C VAL A 48 -11.54 -2.61 -3.97
N PRO A 49 -11.67 -3.92 -3.70
CA PRO A 49 -12.90 -4.65 -4.00
C PRO A 49 -14.06 -4.15 -3.12
N SER A 50 -15.20 -3.90 -3.76
CA SER A 50 -16.45 -3.40 -3.18
C SER A 50 -17.63 -4.10 -3.88
N ARG A 51 -18.87 -3.77 -3.49
CA ARG A 51 -20.08 -4.27 -4.16
C ARG A 51 -20.94 -3.14 -4.67
N ASP A 52 -21.47 -3.31 -5.87
CA ASP A 52 -22.51 -2.41 -6.38
C ASP A 52 -23.88 -2.71 -5.74
N GLU A 53 -24.89 -1.91 -6.10
CA GLU A 53 -26.28 -2.07 -5.63
C GLU A 53 -26.90 -3.44 -5.99
N ASP A 54 -26.43 -4.06 -7.07
CA ASP A 54 -26.84 -5.39 -7.54
C ASP A 54 -26.08 -6.53 -6.83
N GLY A 55 -25.13 -6.19 -5.94
CA GLY A 55 -24.30 -7.13 -5.20
C GLY A 55 -23.14 -7.73 -6.02
N ARG A 56 -22.85 -7.18 -7.21
CA ARG A 56 -21.71 -7.59 -8.05
C ARG A 56 -20.43 -6.99 -7.50
N THR A 57 -19.34 -7.74 -7.62
CA THR A 57 -18.02 -7.25 -7.24
C THR A 57 -17.58 -6.15 -8.19
N ILE A 58 -17.29 -4.98 -7.65
CA ILE A 58 -16.68 -3.86 -8.36
C ILE A 58 -15.35 -3.50 -7.70
N TYR A 59 -14.51 -2.76 -8.43
CA TYR A 59 -13.22 -2.30 -7.93
C TYR A 59 -13.17 -0.78 -8.02
N VAL A 60 -13.10 -0.14 -6.86
CA VAL A 60 -13.21 1.32 -6.71
C VAL A 60 -11.91 1.89 -6.15
N SER A 61 -11.72 3.21 -6.21
CA SER A 61 -10.56 3.81 -5.56
C SER A 61 -10.66 3.68 -4.03
N LEU A 62 -9.54 3.72 -3.31
CA LEU A 62 -9.56 3.76 -1.83
C LEU A 62 -10.44 4.92 -1.32
N ARG A 63 -10.41 6.06 -2.00
CA ARG A 63 -11.23 7.24 -1.64
C ARG A 63 -12.73 6.91 -1.68
N ASP A 64 -13.18 6.27 -2.74
CA ASP A 64 -14.59 5.91 -2.92
C ASP A 64 -14.97 4.82 -1.92
N PHE A 65 -14.12 3.80 -1.72
CA PHE A 65 -14.34 2.78 -0.70
C PHE A 65 -14.47 3.38 0.71
N LEU A 66 -13.59 4.31 1.08
CA LEU A 66 -13.69 4.98 2.38
C LEU A 66 -15.00 5.77 2.51
N THR A 67 -15.47 6.37 1.43
CA THR A 67 -16.67 7.22 1.42
C THR A 67 -17.95 6.40 1.44
N ASP A 68 -18.08 5.47 0.50
CA ASP A 68 -19.32 4.79 0.17
C ASP A 68 -19.52 3.49 0.96
N GLU A 69 -18.44 2.94 1.55
CA GLU A 69 -18.48 1.70 2.30
C GLU A 69 -18.06 1.93 3.77
N LEU A 70 -16.83 2.34 4.01
CA LEU A 70 -16.27 2.37 5.38
C LEU A 70 -16.87 3.48 6.26
N PHE A 71 -17.13 4.65 5.66
CA PHE A 71 -17.68 5.83 6.33
C PHE A 71 -19.08 6.23 5.82
N ALA A 72 -19.76 5.34 5.10
CA ALA A 72 -21.10 5.58 4.55
C ALA A 72 -22.12 6.02 5.61
N SER A 73 -21.97 5.52 6.84
CA SER A 73 -22.87 5.86 7.95
C SER A 73 -22.52 7.18 8.65
N ARG A 74 -21.47 7.90 8.24
CA ARG A 74 -21.07 9.18 8.88
C ARG A 74 -21.96 10.31 8.38
N ASP A 75 -22.21 11.27 9.27
CA ASP A 75 -22.99 12.45 8.90
C ASP A 75 -22.13 13.47 8.13
N ILE A 76 -20.82 13.47 8.37
CA ILE A 76 -19.84 14.34 7.71
C ILE A 76 -18.61 13.51 7.35
N VAL A 77 -18.26 13.48 6.06
CA VAL A 77 -16.98 12.93 5.58
C VAL A 77 -16.26 14.02 4.81
N LEU A 78 -14.99 14.24 5.17
CA LEU A 78 -14.15 15.23 4.50
C LEU A 78 -12.75 14.68 4.25
N PHE A 79 -12.14 15.21 3.20
CA PHE A 79 -10.77 14.97 2.79
C PHE A 79 -9.97 16.26 2.92
N TYR A 80 -8.71 16.12 3.33
CA TYR A 80 -7.75 17.19 3.34
C TYR A 80 -6.43 16.69 2.76
N ASP A 81 -5.88 17.44 1.81
CA ASP A 81 -4.49 17.33 1.39
C ASP A 81 -3.90 18.74 1.22
N ARG A 82 -2.58 18.87 1.35
CA ARG A 82 -1.89 20.16 1.30
C ARG A 82 -2.04 20.88 -0.04
N SER A 83 -2.23 20.14 -1.14
CA SER A 83 -2.28 20.71 -2.49
C SER A 83 -3.68 21.26 -2.83
N SER A 84 -4.72 20.50 -2.51
CA SER A 84 -6.10 20.83 -2.88
C SER A 84 -6.84 21.54 -1.74
N GLY A 85 -6.50 21.28 -0.48
CA GLY A 85 -7.20 21.80 0.69
C GLY A 85 -8.36 20.90 1.14
N ILE A 86 -9.35 21.49 1.82
CA ILE A 86 -10.49 20.74 2.40
C ILE A 86 -11.56 20.47 1.33
N HIS A 87 -12.04 19.23 1.25
CA HIS A 87 -13.11 18.79 0.38
C HIS A 87 -14.12 17.96 1.16
N PHE A 88 -15.41 18.22 0.98
CA PHE A 88 -16.48 17.39 1.53
C PHE A 88 -17.07 16.50 0.44
N ILE A 89 -17.56 15.32 0.82
CA ILE A 89 -18.17 14.36 -0.12
C ILE A 89 -19.49 14.88 -0.69
N ASP A 90 -20.18 15.73 0.06
CA ASP A 90 -21.51 16.24 -0.27
C ASP A 90 -21.60 17.77 -0.12
N LYS A 91 -22.54 18.35 -0.86
CA LYS A 91 -22.76 19.81 -0.89
C LYS A 91 -23.40 20.35 0.39
N GLU A 92 -24.07 19.50 1.18
CA GLU A 92 -24.72 19.92 2.42
C GLU A 92 -23.67 20.17 3.50
N SER A 93 -22.78 19.21 3.73
CA SER A 93 -21.62 19.32 4.63
C SER A 93 -20.72 20.49 4.25
N GLN A 94 -20.46 20.70 2.95
CA GLN A 94 -19.70 21.88 2.49
C GLN A 94 -20.37 23.21 2.86
N ARG A 95 -21.70 23.32 2.69
CA ARG A 95 -22.46 24.53 3.04
C ARG A 95 -22.48 24.75 4.55
N ASP A 96 -22.63 23.68 5.30
CA ASP A 96 -22.59 23.68 6.75
C ASP A 96 -21.23 24.16 7.28
N PHE A 97 -20.14 23.63 6.73
CA PHE A 97 -18.78 24.08 7.02
C PHE A 97 -18.57 25.56 6.71
N ASN A 98 -18.98 26.02 5.53
CA ASN A 98 -18.85 27.44 5.13
C ASN A 98 -19.62 28.38 6.08
N ARG A 99 -20.77 27.94 6.60
CA ARG A 99 -21.55 28.69 7.60
C ARG A 99 -20.81 28.77 8.93
N ALA A 100 -20.25 27.65 9.39
CA ALA A 100 -19.45 27.62 10.61
C ALA A 100 -18.19 28.50 10.48
N LEU A 101 -17.53 28.46 9.33
CA LEU A 101 -16.34 29.27 9.03
C LEU A 101 -16.62 30.78 9.03
N SER A 102 -17.79 31.20 8.54
CA SER A 102 -18.20 32.61 8.60
C SER A 102 -18.38 33.10 10.04
N GLY A 103 -18.88 32.23 10.93
CA GLY A 103 -18.94 32.50 12.37
C GLY A 103 -17.55 32.60 12.99
N TYR A 104 -16.63 31.71 12.58
CA TYR A 104 -15.23 31.74 12.99
C TYR A 104 -14.54 33.04 12.59
N ASP A 105 -14.70 33.48 11.34
CA ASP A 105 -14.15 34.75 10.82
C ASP A 105 -14.60 35.94 11.67
N THR A 106 -15.87 35.95 12.09
CA THR A 106 -16.44 37.02 12.93
C THR A 106 -15.83 37.05 14.33
N ILE A 107 -15.55 35.88 14.92
CA ILE A 107 -15.03 35.75 16.29
C ILE A 107 -13.52 36.02 16.33
N PHE A 108 -12.78 35.50 15.36
CA PHE A 108 -11.31 35.52 15.36
C PHE A 108 -10.71 36.59 14.44
N GLY A 109 -11.55 37.38 13.74
CA GLY A 109 -11.09 38.44 12.85
C GLY A 109 -10.33 37.92 11.63
N THR A 110 -10.70 36.76 11.11
CA THR A 110 -10.08 36.13 9.94
C THR A 110 -10.96 36.32 8.69
N ASP A 111 -10.46 35.93 7.52
CA ASP A 111 -11.20 36.03 6.23
C ASP A 111 -11.17 34.68 5.48
N TYR A 112 -11.21 33.58 6.25
CA TYR A 112 -11.04 32.23 5.72
C TYR A 112 -12.27 31.77 4.92
N ALA A 113 -13.46 32.28 5.23
CA ALA A 113 -14.66 32.00 4.44
C ALA A 113 -14.56 32.53 3.00
N LYS A 114 -13.78 33.61 2.77
CA LYS A 114 -13.50 34.11 1.43
C LYS A 114 -12.31 33.42 0.77
N LYS A 115 -11.26 33.13 1.55
CA LYS A 115 -10.05 32.46 1.07
C LYS A 115 -9.65 31.36 2.03
N LEU A 116 -10.06 30.14 1.70
CA LEU A 116 -9.75 28.97 2.51
C LEU A 116 -8.22 28.80 2.64
N PRO A 117 -7.68 28.61 3.86
CA PRO A 117 -6.28 28.27 4.02
C PRO A 117 -5.97 26.91 3.40
N LYS A 118 -4.72 26.74 2.95
CA LYS A 118 -4.16 25.45 2.51
C LYS A 118 -3.03 24.96 3.41
N ASP A 119 -2.47 25.83 4.24
CA ASP A 119 -1.41 25.44 5.17
C ASP A 119 -1.98 24.57 6.31
N PRO A 120 -1.36 23.42 6.61
CA PRO A 120 -1.81 22.49 7.64
C PRO A 120 -2.23 23.13 8.95
N VAL A 121 -1.44 24.07 9.49
CA VAL A 121 -1.72 24.63 10.82
C VAL A 121 -3.03 25.40 10.85
N ARG A 122 -3.30 26.25 9.86
CA ARG A 122 -4.58 26.98 9.81
C ARG A 122 -5.74 26.06 9.47
N VAL A 123 -5.54 25.11 8.56
CA VAL A 123 -6.57 24.12 8.21
C VAL A 123 -6.97 23.31 9.45
N LEU A 124 -6.01 22.74 10.17
CA LEU A 124 -6.26 21.96 11.38
C LEU A 124 -6.88 22.82 12.49
N SER A 125 -6.50 24.09 12.62
CA SER A 125 -7.15 25.02 13.55
C SER A 125 -8.64 25.24 13.21
N VAL A 126 -8.96 25.48 11.94
CA VAL A 126 -10.35 25.65 11.48
C VAL A 126 -11.15 24.36 11.68
N LEU A 127 -10.59 23.23 11.27
CA LEU A 127 -11.20 21.91 11.42
C LEU A 127 -11.44 21.56 12.89
N GLN A 128 -10.50 21.88 13.80
CA GLN A 128 -10.69 21.63 15.24
C GLN A 128 -11.95 22.29 15.77
N ASN A 129 -12.16 23.56 15.42
CA ASN A 129 -13.32 24.32 15.86
C ASN A 129 -14.62 23.78 15.23
N TYR A 130 -14.57 23.44 13.94
CA TYR A 130 -15.68 22.83 13.25
C TYR A 130 -16.08 21.48 13.86
N PHE A 131 -15.10 20.60 14.13
CA PHE A 131 -15.32 19.30 14.76
C PHE A 131 -15.94 19.46 16.15
N ARG A 132 -15.38 20.31 17.00
CA ARG A 132 -15.94 20.53 18.34
C ARG A 132 -17.40 21.00 18.31
N LEU A 133 -17.73 21.89 17.39
CA LEU A 133 -19.10 22.36 17.22
C LEU A 133 -20.04 21.20 16.81
N ARG A 134 -19.66 20.42 15.79
CA ARG A 134 -20.52 19.38 15.23
C ARG A 134 -20.59 18.11 16.05
N LEU A 135 -19.50 17.72 16.70
CA LEU A 135 -19.52 16.65 17.70
C LEU A 135 -20.40 17.03 18.89
N GLY A 136 -20.41 18.32 19.28
CA GLY A 136 -21.35 18.85 20.28
C GLY A 136 -22.83 18.75 19.86
N ASP A 137 -23.10 18.84 18.55
CA ASP A 137 -24.43 18.60 17.96
C ASP A 137 -24.76 17.10 17.78
N GLY A 138 -23.87 16.19 18.19
CA GLY A 138 -24.03 14.74 18.05
C GLY A 138 -23.77 14.20 16.65
N LYS A 139 -23.13 14.98 15.76
CA LYS A 139 -22.76 14.53 14.41
C LYS A 139 -21.60 13.54 14.48
N ARG A 140 -21.63 12.56 13.59
CA ARG A 140 -20.59 11.54 13.40
C ARG A 140 -19.71 11.95 12.23
N ILE A 141 -18.40 12.05 12.45
CA ILE A 141 -17.48 12.70 11.52
C ILE A 141 -16.32 11.76 11.16
N ALA A 142 -15.97 11.68 9.88
CA ALA A 142 -14.72 11.13 9.40
C ALA A 142 -13.89 12.22 8.68
N CYS A 143 -12.63 12.36 9.10
CA CYS A 143 -11.64 13.25 8.54
C CYS A 143 -10.52 12.43 7.92
N ILE A 144 -10.37 12.48 6.61
CA ILE A 144 -9.32 11.77 5.89
C ILE A 144 -8.25 12.78 5.52
N ILE A 145 -7.02 12.56 5.97
CA ILE A 145 -5.85 13.35 5.58
C ILE A 145 -5.07 12.50 4.57
N ASP A 146 -5.13 12.90 3.30
CA ASP A 146 -4.37 12.27 2.23
C ASP A 146 -2.97 12.90 2.11
N TYR A 147 -2.00 12.09 1.69
CA TYR A 147 -0.57 12.45 1.70
C TYR A 147 -0.14 12.96 3.08
N ALA A 148 -0.43 12.18 4.12
CA ALA A 148 -0.21 12.56 5.52
C ALA A 148 1.26 12.91 5.83
N GLU A 149 2.21 12.33 5.09
CA GLU A 149 3.64 12.65 5.12
C GLU A 149 3.94 14.11 4.78
N THR A 150 3.05 14.81 4.05
CA THR A 150 3.20 16.24 3.75
C THR A 150 2.72 17.16 4.89
N VAL A 151 2.01 16.60 5.87
CA VAL A 151 1.41 17.28 7.03
C VAL A 151 2.19 16.99 8.31
N ILE A 152 2.63 15.75 8.48
CA ILE A 152 3.44 15.27 9.61
C ILE A 152 4.63 14.44 9.11
N PRO A 153 5.57 15.05 8.37
CA PRO A 153 6.71 14.33 7.80
C PRO A 153 7.59 13.72 8.89
N MET A 154 8.30 12.65 8.54
CA MET A 154 9.48 12.23 9.29
C MET A 154 10.67 13.12 8.93
N ALA A 155 11.30 13.69 9.96
CA ALA A 155 12.52 14.49 9.81
C ALA A 155 13.37 14.44 11.08
N GLU A 156 14.63 14.88 10.98
CA GLU A 156 15.45 15.12 12.17
C GLU A 156 14.87 16.25 13.03
N ALA A 157 15.09 16.18 14.35
CA ALA A 157 14.56 17.14 15.32
C ALA A 157 14.83 18.62 14.96
N SER A 158 16.01 18.87 14.38
CA SER A 158 16.50 20.18 13.90
C SER A 158 15.83 20.66 12.61
N MET A 159 15.36 19.75 11.78
CA MET A 159 14.77 20.03 10.46
C MET A 159 13.26 20.26 10.49
N TYR A 160 12.58 19.88 11.59
CA TYR A 160 11.16 20.20 11.73
C TYR A 160 10.91 21.70 11.71
N SER A 161 10.05 22.12 10.78
CA SER A 161 9.53 23.47 10.77
C SER A 161 8.59 23.71 11.95
N SER A 162 8.30 24.98 12.25
CA SER A 162 7.25 25.32 13.21
C SER A 162 5.87 24.82 12.77
N GLU A 163 5.64 24.73 11.45
CA GLU A 163 4.41 24.20 10.88
C GLU A 163 4.23 22.72 11.22
N ASP A 164 5.26 21.90 10.98
CA ASP A 164 5.24 20.45 11.23
C ASP A 164 5.00 20.15 12.72
N ARG A 165 5.73 20.87 13.60
CA ARG A 165 5.58 20.71 15.07
C ARG A 165 4.16 21.05 15.53
N ASN A 166 3.55 22.08 14.96
CA ASN A 166 2.20 22.48 15.31
C ASN A 166 1.15 21.49 14.78
N ALA A 167 1.29 21.03 13.53
CA ALA A 167 0.41 20.02 12.93
C ALA A 167 0.43 18.71 13.73
N LEU A 168 1.63 18.26 14.12
CA LEU A 168 1.83 17.11 15.00
C LEU A 168 1.06 17.24 16.31
N VAL A 169 1.15 18.40 16.97
CA VAL A 169 0.44 18.66 18.24
C VAL A 169 -1.08 18.65 18.04
N PHE A 170 -1.62 19.13 16.92
CA PHE A 170 -3.06 19.04 16.65
C PHE A 170 -3.53 17.59 16.59
N LEU A 171 -2.86 16.76 15.79
CA LEU A 171 -3.23 15.35 15.62
C LEU A 171 -3.08 14.56 16.92
N GLN A 172 -1.97 14.77 17.66
CA GLN A 172 -1.80 14.19 18.99
C GLN A 172 -2.94 14.60 19.90
N ARG A 173 -3.30 15.89 19.99
CA ARG A 173 -4.39 16.33 20.86
C ARG A 173 -5.73 15.72 20.45
N TRP A 174 -6.04 15.64 19.17
CA TRP A 174 -7.28 15.02 18.69
C TRP A 174 -7.38 13.53 19.02
N SER A 175 -6.26 12.81 19.06
CA SER A 175 -6.23 11.36 19.33
C SER A 175 -6.59 10.99 20.78
N HIS A 176 -6.47 11.93 21.73
CA HIS A 176 -6.78 11.68 23.16
C HIS A 176 -7.67 12.75 23.80
N ASP A 177 -8.28 13.64 23.01
CA ASP A 177 -9.27 14.60 23.51
C ASP A 177 -10.53 13.83 23.97
N PRO A 178 -10.99 14.00 25.23
CA PRO A 178 -12.15 13.26 25.74
C PRO A 178 -13.42 13.48 24.93
N VAL A 179 -13.63 14.66 24.35
CA VAL A 179 -14.80 14.94 23.50
C VAL A 179 -14.72 14.12 22.22
N PHE A 180 -13.53 13.98 21.65
CA PHE A 180 -13.30 13.25 20.40
C PHE A 180 -13.43 11.75 20.64
N LEU A 181 -12.83 11.23 21.72
CA LEU A 181 -12.90 9.81 22.10
C LEU A 181 -14.31 9.34 22.46
N SER A 182 -15.11 10.19 23.11
CA SER A 182 -16.49 9.86 23.50
C SER A 182 -17.50 10.05 22.36
N SER A 183 -17.09 10.73 21.29
CA SER A 183 -17.92 10.94 20.09
C SER A 183 -17.60 9.93 19.00
N ASP A 184 -18.47 9.83 18.01
CA ASP A 184 -18.22 9.04 16.80
C ASP A 184 -17.37 9.85 15.81
N PHE A 185 -16.08 9.96 16.13
CA PHE A 185 -15.10 10.73 15.38
C PHE A 185 -13.95 9.84 14.89
N THR A 186 -13.50 10.04 13.66
CA THR A 186 -12.38 9.28 13.10
C THR A 186 -11.48 10.16 12.24
N ILE A 187 -10.17 10.02 12.43
CA ILE A 187 -9.12 10.55 11.57
C ILE A 187 -8.43 9.38 10.89
N ALA A 188 -8.43 9.36 9.56
CA ALA A 188 -7.65 8.43 8.77
C ALA A 188 -6.50 9.18 8.08
N LEU A 189 -5.27 8.83 8.43
CA LEU A 189 -4.05 9.34 7.82
C LEU A 189 -3.66 8.36 6.71
N ILE A 190 -3.64 8.82 5.46
CA ILE A 190 -3.24 7.99 4.31
C ILE A 190 -1.79 8.32 3.95
N SER A 191 -0.93 7.31 3.95
CA SER A 191 0.47 7.38 3.50
C SER A 191 0.81 6.12 2.70
N GLN A 192 1.82 6.14 1.83
CA GLN A 192 2.32 4.88 1.25
C GLN A 192 3.19 4.11 2.24
N ASN A 193 3.98 4.82 3.05
CA ASN A 193 4.96 4.24 3.97
C ASN A 193 4.82 4.84 5.37
N LEU A 194 5.03 4.03 6.41
CA LEU A 194 4.96 4.49 7.79
C LEU A 194 6.18 5.30 8.19
N THR A 195 7.34 4.92 7.65
CA THR A 195 8.64 5.55 7.92
C THR A 195 8.74 6.99 7.41
N GLU A 196 7.85 7.42 6.51
CA GLU A 196 7.74 8.82 6.05
C GLU A 196 6.87 9.68 6.98
N LEU A 197 6.19 9.08 7.95
CA LEU A 197 5.38 9.77 8.96
C LEU A 197 6.17 9.98 10.25
N ASN A 198 5.82 11.05 10.96
CA ASN A 198 6.42 11.33 12.26
C ASN A 198 6.28 10.14 13.24
N GLN A 199 7.41 9.63 13.75
CA GLN A 199 7.45 8.46 14.63
C GLN A 199 6.60 8.60 15.90
N GLN A 200 6.36 9.81 16.41
CA GLN A 200 5.53 9.98 17.61
C GLN A 200 4.05 9.68 17.35
N ILE A 201 3.58 9.84 16.11
CA ILE A 201 2.21 9.49 15.71
C ILE A 201 2.12 8.00 15.45
N VAL A 202 3.10 7.43 14.74
CA VAL A 202 3.15 6.01 14.41
C VAL A 202 3.22 5.15 15.68
N GLN A 203 4.12 5.49 16.61
CA GLN A 203 4.32 4.75 17.87
C GLN A 203 3.31 5.11 18.98
N SER A 204 2.35 6.00 18.70
CA SER A 204 1.37 6.43 19.69
C SER A 204 0.41 5.28 20.02
N PRO A 205 0.13 5.01 21.31
CA PRO A 205 -0.86 4.01 21.71
C PRO A 205 -2.31 4.39 21.32
N TYR A 206 -2.53 5.64 20.90
CA TYR A 206 -3.83 6.15 20.44
C TYR A 206 -3.98 6.13 18.91
N THR A 207 -2.99 5.60 18.20
CA THR A 207 -3.02 5.42 16.75
C THR A 207 -3.08 3.94 16.42
N ALA A 208 -3.97 3.54 15.53
CA ALA A 208 -3.96 2.20 14.94
C ALA A 208 -3.43 2.23 13.51
N GLU A 209 -2.46 1.37 13.25
CA GLU A 209 -1.90 1.12 11.93
C GLU A 209 -2.75 0.05 11.23
N VAL A 210 -3.05 0.24 9.95
CA VAL A 210 -3.73 -0.76 9.12
C VAL A 210 -3.01 -0.81 7.77
N SER A 211 -2.37 -1.95 7.51
CA SER A 211 -1.67 -2.21 6.26
C SER A 211 -2.67 -2.63 5.18
N ILE A 212 -2.59 -2.00 4.01
CA ILE A 212 -3.27 -2.42 2.79
C ILE A 212 -2.25 -3.19 1.95
N PRO A 213 -2.35 -4.53 1.88
CA PRO A 213 -1.37 -5.33 1.15
C PRO A 213 -1.57 -5.24 -0.36
N ILE A 214 -0.51 -5.57 -1.10
CA ILE A 214 -0.60 -5.90 -2.53
C ILE A 214 -1.47 -7.17 -2.67
N PRO A 215 -2.39 -7.23 -3.66
CA PRO A 215 -3.31 -8.36 -3.77
C PRO A 215 -2.60 -9.70 -3.99
N ASP A 216 -3.04 -10.73 -3.26
CA ASP A 216 -2.56 -12.11 -3.42
C ASP A 216 -3.08 -12.75 -4.73
N GLU A 217 -2.58 -13.95 -5.07
CA GLU A 217 -2.99 -14.65 -6.30
C GLU A 217 -4.52 -14.83 -6.40
N LYS A 218 -5.18 -15.15 -5.29
CA LYS A 218 -6.63 -15.38 -5.27
C LYS A 218 -7.40 -14.09 -5.54
N ALA A 219 -6.97 -12.98 -4.95
CA ALA A 219 -7.57 -11.68 -5.12
C ALA A 219 -7.33 -11.14 -6.55
N ARG A 220 -6.14 -11.36 -7.11
CA ARG A 220 -5.83 -11.06 -8.51
C ARG A 220 -6.70 -11.87 -9.48
N LEU A 221 -6.88 -13.17 -9.23
CA LEU A 221 -7.76 -14.00 -10.05
C LEU A 221 -9.21 -13.50 -10.01
N ALA A 222 -9.73 -13.20 -8.82
CA ALA A 222 -11.07 -12.65 -8.67
C ALA A 222 -11.24 -11.32 -9.42
N PHE A 223 -10.19 -10.48 -9.45
CA PHE A 223 -10.19 -9.25 -10.24
C PHE A 223 -10.23 -9.52 -11.74
N VAL A 224 -9.37 -10.42 -12.24
CA VAL A 224 -9.32 -10.78 -13.66
C VAL A 224 -10.68 -11.33 -14.11
N GLU A 225 -11.26 -12.26 -13.35
CA GLU A 225 -12.58 -12.84 -13.65
C GLU A 225 -13.69 -11.78 -13.63
N ALA A 226 -13.70 -10.89 -12.65
CA ALA A 226 -14.67 -9.81 -12.55
C ALA A 226 -14.53 -8.79 -13.69
N TYR A 227 -13.30 -8.49 -14.11
CA TYR A 227 -13.01 -7.55 -15.19
C TYR A 227 -13.40 -8.11 -16.56
N LEU A 228 -13.14 -9.39 -16.81
CA LEU A 228 -13.52 -10.04 -18.06
C LEU A 228 -15.03 -10.16 -18.20
N GLY A 229 -15.76 -10.50 -17.13
CA GLY A 229 -17.22 -10.33 -17.04
C GLY A 229 -18.03 -10.83 -18.25
N GLY A 230 -17.66 -11.95 -18.88
CA GLY A 230 -18.30 -12.46 -20.09
C GLY A 230 -17.58 -12.15 -21.42
N GLN A 231 -16.41 -11.50 -21.37
CA GLN A 231 -15.55 -11.17 -22.52
C GLN A 231 -14.38 -12.15 -22.68
N GLU A 232 -14.46 -13.34 -22.08
CA GLU A 232 -13.39 -14.36 -22.12
C GLU A 232 -13.07 -14.77 -23.56
N ASP A 233 -14.09 -14.96 -24.40
CA ASP A 233 -13.92 -15.27 -25.83
C ASP A 233 -13.16 -14.18 -26.61
N ALA A 234 -13.25 -12.92 -26.18
CA ALA A 234 -12.52 -11.82 -26.80
C ALA A 234 -11.07 -11.78 -26.33
N TYR A 235 -10.84 -12.04 -25.04
CA TYR A 235 -9.52 -12.16 -24.44
C TYR A 235 -8.73 -13.34 -25.04
N ASP A 236 -9.35 -14.52 -25.13
CA ASP A 236 -8.72 -15.75 -25.63
C ASP A 236 -8.29 -15.67 -27.12
N ARG A 237 -8.86 -14.74 -27.89
CA ARG A 237 -8.42 -14.49 -29.29
C ARG A 237 -7.09 -13.77 -29.39
N HIS A 238 -6.73 -13.04 -28.34
CA HIS A 238 -5.56 -12.15 -28.32
C HIS A 238 -4.59 -12.52 -27.20
N SER A 239 -4.87 -13.55 -26.39
CA SER A 239 -3.99 -13.98 -25.31
C SER A 239 -3.73 -15.49 -25.33
N GLU A 240 -2.46 -15.86 -25.27
CA GLU A 240 -2.03 -17.23 -24.98
C GLU A 240 -2.01 -17.52 -23.47
N VAL A 241 -2.11 -16.47 -22.65
CA VAL A 241 -2.04 -16.54 -21.19
C VAL A 241 -3.46 -16.60 -20.63
N SER A 242 -3.90 -17.78 -20.18
CA SER A 242 -5.21 -17.93 -19.54
C SER A 242 -5.40 -16.98 -18.33
N PRO A 243 -6.64 -16.60 -17.96
CA PRO A 243 -6.93 -15.75 -16.80
C PRO A 243 -6.25 -16.21 -15.49
N ARG A 244 -6.24 -17.53 -15.27
CA ARG A 244 -5.56 -18.14 -14.12
C ARG A 244 -4.04 -18.02 -14.21
N ALA A 245 -3.47 -18.23 -15.39
CA ALA A 245 -2.04 -18.05 -15.61
C ALA A 245 -1.64 -16.58 -15.46
N LEU A 246 -2.47 -15.63 -15.89
CA LEU A 246 -2.24 -14.21 -15.68
C LEU A 246 -2.13 -13.92 -14.17
N ALA A 247 -3.13 -14.32 -13.38
CA ALA A 247 -3.15 -14.09 -11.93
C ALA A 247 -1.96 -14.73 -11.19
N SER A 248 -1.55 -15.95 -11.58
CA SER A 248 -0.42 -16.65 -10.96
C SER A 248 0.95 -16.07 -11.34
N ASN A 249 1.11 -15.53 -12.55
CA ASN A 249 2.39 -14.99 -13.03
C ASN A 249 2.58 -13.50 -12.73
N THR A 250 1.54 -12.76 -12.34
CA THR A 250 1.63 -11.33 -12.00
C THR A 250 1.84 -11.08 -10.50
N ALA A 251 2.67 -11.89 -9.83
CA ALA A 251 3.01 -11.67 -8.43
C ALA A 251 3.69 -10.30 -8.24
N GLY A 252 3.33 -9.58 -7.18
CA GLY A 252 3.81 -8.21 -6.94
C GLY A 252 3.04 -7.08 -7.66
N LEU A 253 2.13 -7.40 -8.59
CA LEU A 253 1.33 -6.37 -9.29
C LEU A 253 0.02 -6.06 -8.56
N GLY A 254 -0.38 -4.79 -8.59
CA GLY A 254 -1.69 -4.31 -8.15
C GLY A 254 -2.78 -4.44 -9.22
N TYR A 255 -4.02 -4.12 -8.84
CA TYR A 255 -5.17 -4.19 -9.74
C TYR A 255 -5.10 -3.17 -10.87
N ILE A 256 -4.50 -1.99 -10.63
CA ILE A 256 -4.30 -0.99 -11.70
C ILE A 256 -3.42 -1.55 -12.82
N GLN A 257 -2.32 -2.24 -12.50
CA GLN A 257 -1.45 -2.85 -13.52
C GLN A 257 -2.16 -3.99 -14.24
N LEU A 258 -2.89 -4.84 -13.52
CA LEU A 258 -3.73 -5.88 -14.14
C LEU A 258 -4.77 -5.29 -15.08
N ARG A 259 -5.43 -4.21 -14.67
CA ARG A 259 -6.39 -3.48 -15.50
C ARG A 259 -5.74 -2.97 -16.78
N THR A 260 -4.52 -2.42 -16.70
CA THR A 260 -3.78 -1.96 -17.87
C THR A 260 -3.51 -3.11 -18.84
N ILE A 261 -3.05 -4.27 -18.35
CA ILE A 261 -2.81 -5.45 -19.19
C ILE A 261 -4.11 -5.92 -19.86
N LEU A 262 -5.18 -6.10 -19.08
CA LEU A 262 -6.46 -6.59 -19.59
C LEU A 262 -7.11 -5.61 -20.58
N ALA A 263 -7.07 -4.31 -20.28
CA ALA A 263 -7.57 -3.27 -21.16
C ALA A 263 -6.80 -3.24 -22.49
N ASP A 264 -5.46 -3.37 -22.45
CA ASP A 264 -4.66 -3.37 -23.67
C ASP A 264 -4.99 -4.57 -24.59
N VAL A 265 -5.17 -5.75 -24.01
CA VAL A 265 -5.60 -6.94 -24.77
C VAL A 265 -7.00 -6.76 -25.36
N LEU A 266 -7.96 -6.25 -24.59
CA LEU A 266 -9.36 -6.16 -25.02
C LEU A 266 -9.64 -4.97 -25.96
N GLU A 267 -9.09 -3.81 -25.66
CA GLU A 267 -9.35 -2.57 -26.39
C GLU A 267 -8.42 -2.42 -27.61
N ASN A 268 -7.12 -2.70 -27.43
CA ASN A 268 -6.11 -2.52 -28.48
C ASN A 268 -5.83 -3.81 -29.25
N ARG A 269 -6.35 -4.97 -28.80
CA ARG A 269 -6.11 -6.29 -29.42
C ARG A 269 -4.64 -6.66 -29.47
N THR A 270 -3.87 -6.18 -28.50
CA THR A 270 -2.46 -6.53 -28.35
C THR A 270 -2.35 -8.02 -28.02
N GLU A 271 -1.44 -8.72 -28.71
CA GLU A 271 -1.17 -10.13 -28.43
C GLU A 271 -0.44 -10.26 -27.09
N LEU A 272 -1.04 -11.00 -26.15
CA LEU A 272 -0.45 -11.30 -24.84
C LEU A 272 0.08 -12.73 -24.81
N THR A 273 1.40 -12.85 -24.93
CA THR A 273 2.19 -14.08 -24.75
C THR A 273 2.84 -14.09 -23.36
N PHE A 274 3.41 -15.22 -22.96
CA PHE A 274 4.19 -15.30 -21.71
C PHE A 274 5.42 -14.39 -21.71
N ASP A 275 6.07 -14.21 -22.86
CA ASP A 275 7.25 -13.34 -22.99
C ASP A 275 6.86 -11.88 -22.81
N THR A 276 5.81 -11.42 -23.52
CA THR A 276 5.30 -10.05 -23.38
C THR A 276 4.77 -9.78 -21.97
N LEU A 277 4.18 -10.79 -21.31
CA LEU A 277 3.74 -10.65 -19.93
C LEU A 277 4.94 -10.48 -18.97
N SER A 278 6.01 -11.25 -19.18
CA SER A 278 7.24 -11.13 -18.40
C SER A 278 7.87 -9.74 -18.53
N ASP A 279 7.93 -9.20 -19.75
CA ASP A 279 8.43 -7.84 -20.01
C ASP A 279 7.58 -6.78 -19.30
N LEU A 280 6.25 -6.87 -19.38
CA LEU A 280 5.33 -5.96 -18.70
C LEU A 280 5.48 -6.01 -17.17
N ILE A 281 5.59 -7.22 -16.59
CA ILE A 281 5.80 -7.40 -15.15
C ILE A 281 7.09 -6.70 -14.71
N LYS A 282 8.17 -6.91 -15.46
CA LYS A 282 9.46 -6.25 -15.21
C LYS A 282 9.31 -4.74 -15.24
N ASP A 283 8.74 -4.18 -16.29
CA ASP A 283 8.58 -2.73 -16.45
C ASP A 283 7.76 -2.12 -15.30
N PHE A 284 6.66 -2.77 -14.91
CA PHE A 284 5.85 -2.30 -13.79
C PHE A 284 6.59 -2.35 -12.46
N ILE A 285 7.31 -3.44 -12.17
CA ILE A 285 8.02 -3.63 -10.90
C ILE A 285 9.22 -2.68 -10.80
N GLU A 286 9.99 -2.50 -11.87
CA GLU A 286 11.11 -1.55 -11.90
C GLU A 286 10.63 -0.10 -11.75
N ALA A 287 9.50 0.26 -12.36
CA ALA A 287 8.87 1.57 -12.20
C ALA A 287 8.36 1.79 -10.76
N GLU A 288 7.68 0.80 -10.16
CA GLU A 288 7.15 0.88 -8.80
C GLU A 288 8.26 0.95 -7.74
N ALA A 289 9.38 0.30 -8.01
CA ALA A 289 10.59 0.31 -7.20
C ALA A 289 11.48 1.55 -7.42
N TYR A 290 11.02 2.56 -8.16
CA TYR A 290 11.79 3.79 -8.45
C TYR A 290 13.18 3.53 -9.05
N GLY A 291 13.32 2.45 -9.84
CA GLY A 291 14.59 2.03 -10.44
C GLY A 291 15.62 1.47 -9.44
N MET A 292 15.22 1.15 -8.21
CA MET A 292 16.09 0.54 -7.19
C MET A 292 16.18 -0.99 -7.32
N LEU A 293 15.23 -1.61 -8.02
CA LEU A 293 15.28 -3.02 -8.42
C LEU A 293 15.60 -3.13 -9.91
N GLU A 294 16.29 -4.20 -10.28
CA GLU A 294 16.59 -4.58 -11.66
C GLU A 294 16.44 -6.10 -11.81
N PHE A 295 15.72 -6.57 -12.83
CA PHE A 295 15.64 -8.00 -13.08
C PHE A 295 16.97 -8.54 -13.64
N VAL A 296 17.42 -9.68 -13.10
CA VAL A 296 18.62 -10.37 -13.60
C VAL A 296 18.22 -11.26 -14.78
N GLU A 297 18.45 -10.76 -15.99
CA GLU A 297 18.21 -11.48 -17.23
C GLU A 297 19.48 -12.18 -17.73
N THR A 298 19.36 -13.47 -18.00
CA THR A 298 20.52 -14.28 -18.38
C THR A 298 20.11 -15.63 -18.95
N ASP A 299 20.60 -15.90 -20.16
CA ASP A 299 20.58 -17.25 -20.75
C ASP A 299 21.72 -18.13 -20.21
N TRP A 300 22.53 -17.59 -19.30
CA TRP A 300 23.71 -18.28 -18.79
C TRP A 300 23.39 -19.28 -17.68
N THR A 301 24.08 -20.42 -17.74
CA THR A 301 23.99 -21.51 -16.77
C THR A 301 25.32 -21.68 -16.03
N LEU A 302 25.31 -22.39 -14.91
CA LEU A 302 26.50 -22.67 -14.10
C LEU A 302 27.56 -23.50 -14.85
N ASP A 303 27.22 -24.07 -16.02
CA ASP A 303 28.21 -24.75 -16.88
C ASP A 303 29.22 -23.78 -17.49
N MET A 304 28.87 -22.50 -17.65
CA MET A 304 29.80 -21.46 -18.12
C MET A 304 30.79 -20.99 -17.05
N VAL A 305 30.58 -21.36 -15.79
CA VAL A 305 31.51 -21.04 -14.70
C VAL A 305 32.60 -22.11 -14.62
N ALA A 306 33.84 -21.74 -14.94
CA ALA A 306 34.98 -22.62 -14.80
C ALA A 306 35.33 -22.87 -13.32
N GLY A 307 35.61 -24.13 -12.96
CA GLY A 307 35.98 -24.51 -11.59
C GLY A 307 34.79 -24.49 -10.61
N HIS A 308 35.07 -24.20 -9.33
CA HIS A 308 34.07 -24.05 -8.26
C HIS A 308 33.09 -25.23 -8.10
N SER A 309 33.51 -26.47 -8.40
CA SER A 309 32.62 -27.64 -8.49
C SER A 309 31.72 -27.84 -7.27
N HIS A 310 32.23 -27.62 -6.05
CA HIS A 310 31.43 -27.75 -4.83
C HIS A 310 30.36 -26.65 -4.69
N ALA A 311 30.71 -25.40 -4.99
CA ALA A 311 29.76 -24.28 -4.96
C ALA A 311 28.67 -24.45 -6.02
N LYS A 312 29.05 -24.86 -7.24
CA LYS A 312 28.09 -25.17 -8.31
C LYS A 312 27.14 -26.30 -7.92
N ALA A 313 27.65 -27.36 -7.31
CA ALA A 313 26.82 -28.47 -6.83
C ALA A 313 25.81 -27.99 -5.77
N HIS A 314 26.23 -27.14 -4.83
CA HIS A 314 25.35 -26.59 -3.81
C HIS A 314 24.27 -25.67 -4.41
N LEU A 315 24.63 -24.77 -5.32
CA LEU A 315 23.66 -23.91 -6.01
C LEU A 315 22.65 -24.74 -6.83
N ARG A 316 23.09 -25.79 -7.53
CA ARG A 316 22.19 -26.70 -8.26
C ARG A 316 21.24 -27.46 -7.36
N GLN A 317 21.68 -27.87 -6.18
CA GLN A 317 20.81 -28.48 -5.18
C GLN A 317 19.72 -27.49 -4.72
N ALA A 318 20.08 -26.22 -4.51
CA ALA A 318 19.13 -25.16 -4.17
C ALA A 318 18.09 -24.91 -5.28
N ALA A 319 18.53 -24.75 -6.53
CA ALA A 319 17.63 -24.63 -7.69
C ALA A 319 16.69 -25.84 -7.82
N THR A 320 17.21 -27.04 -7.56
CA THR A 320 16.39 -28.27 -7.59
C THR A 320 15.36 -28.30 -6.45
N ALA A 321 15.71 -27.82 -5.26
CA ALA A 321 14.75 -27.71 -4.16
C ALA A 321 13.63 -26.69 -4.47
N LEU A 322 13.98 -25.53 -5.01
CA LEU A 322 13.02 -24.49 -5.43
C LEU A 322 12.05 -25.00 -6.50
N ARG A 323 12.57 -25.61 -7.57
CA ARG A 323 11.72 -26.20 -8.62
C ARG A 323 10.79 -27.30 -8.12
N ASN A 324 11.17 -27.99 -7.05
CA ASN A 324 10.34 -29.02 -6.41
C ASN A 324 9.40 -28.45 -5.35
N GLY A 325 9.26 -27.12 -5.24
CA GLY A 325 8.38 -26.46 -4.28
C GLY A 325 8.81 -26.66 -2.82
N ARG A 326 10.11 -26.84 -2.56
CA ARG A 326 10.68 -26.98 -1.21
C ARG A 326 11.56 -25.77 -0.84
N PRO A 327 10.99 -24.58 -0.67
CA PRO A 327 11.75 -23.43 -0.18
C PRO A 327 12.16 -23.60 1.29
N ASP A 328 11.49 -24.46 2.05
CA ASP A 328 11.71 -24.75 3.48
C ASP A 328 13.10 -25.34 3.79
N VAL A 329 13.74 -25.97 2.80
CA VAL A 329 15.08 -26.57 2.96
C VAL A 329 16.22 -25.64 2.55
N LEU A 330 15.92 -24.42 2.11
CA LEU A 330 16.93 -23.46 1.69
C LEU A 330 17.53 -22.70 2.89
N PRO A 331 18.80 -22.29 2.80
CA PRO A 331 19.35 -21.37 3.78
C PRO A 331 18.67 -19.99 3.67
N MET A 332 18.71 -19.23 4.77
CA MET A 332 18.21 -17.85 4.81
C MET A 332 18.95 -16.89 3.85
N GLY A 333 20.15 -17.25 3.41
CA GLY A 333 20.93 -16.45 2.46
C GLY A 333 22.24 -17.11 2.05
N TYR A 334 22.79 -16.65 0.92
CA TYR A 334 24.10 -17.05 0.41
C TYR A 334 25.07 -15.87 0.49
N LEU A 335 26.19 -16.04 1.19
CA LEU A 335 27.31 -15.09 1.15
C LEU A 335 28.38 -15.62 0.21
N VAL A 336 28.57 -14.95 -0.93
CA VAL A 336 29.63 -15.28 -1.89
C VAL A 336 30.80 -14.32 -1.70
N SER A 337 31.87 -14.82 -1.06
CA SER A 337 33.08 -14.03 -0.78
C SER A 337 34.29 -14.54 -1.56
N GLY A 338 35.21 -13.62 -1.89
CA GLY A 338 36.43 -13.90 -2.61
C GLY A 338 37.04 -12.64 -3.24
N PRO A 339 38.31 -12.69 -3.71
CA PRO A 339 38.97 -11.55 -4.34
C PRO A 339 38.20 -10.94 -5.52
N VAL A 340 38.50 -9.68 -5.85
CA VAL A 340 37.97 -9.03 -7.06
C VAL A 340 38.41 -9.83 -8.29
N GLY A 341 37.51 -10.03 -9.25
CA GLY A 341 37.80 -10.73 -10.50
C GLY A 341 37.66 -12.27 -10.46
N THR A 342 37.25 -12.88 -9.35
CA THR A 342 37.06 -14.36 -9.26
C THR A 342 35.68 -14.83 -9.75
N GLY A 343 34.98 -14.07 -10.58
CA GLY A 343 33.70 -14.49 -11.19
C GLY A 343 32.52 -14.66 -10.22
N LYS A 344 32.52 -14.00 -9.05
CA LYS A 344 31.44 -14.11 -8.04
C LYS A 344 30.08 -13.69 -8.59
N THR A 345 29.99 -12.45 -9.07
CA THR A 345 28.80 -11.86 -9.68
C THR A 345 28.34 -12.70 -10.87
N PHE A 346 29.28 -13.07 -11.75
CA PHE A 346 28.99 -13.94 -12.91
C PHE A 346 28.43 -15.31 -12.51
N SER A 347 28.92 -15.91 -11.42
CA SER A 347 28.40 -17.20 -10.93
C SER A 347 26.97 -17.09 -10.43
N ILE A 348 26.60 -15.98 -9.78
CA ILE A 348 25.23 -15.72 -9.35
C ILE A 348 24.32 -15.40 -10.54
N THR A 349 24.81 -14.65 -11.54
CA THR A 349 24.08 -14.45 -12.80
C THR A 349 23.81 -15.81 -13.49
N CYS A 350 24.81 -16.67 -13.60
CA CYS A 350 24.62 -18.03 -14.13
C CYS A 350 23.65 -18.89 -13.29
N PHE A 351 23.59 -18.65 -11.98
CA PHE A 351 22.63 -19.32 -11.11
C PHE A 351 21.21 -18.82 -11.32
N ALA A 352 21.02 -17.53 -11.62
CA ALA A 352 19.70 -16.95 -11.93
C ALA A 352 19.03 -17.65 -13.12
N GLY A 353 19.79 -18.00 -14.16
CA GLY A 353 19.29 -18.77 -15.31
C GLY A 353 18.90 -20.21 -14.96
N GLU A 354 19.41 -20.76 -13.85
CA GLU A 354 19.09 -22.11 -13.38
C GLU A 354 18.12 -22.14 -12.19
N ILE A 355 17.75 -21.02 -11.55
CA ILE A 355 17.06 -21.05 -10.25
C ILE A 355 15.56 -21.39 -10.34
N GLY A 356 14.92 -21.04 -11.46
CA GLY A 356 13.50 -21.33 -11.73
C GLY A 356 12.51 -20.42 -11.00
N ILE A 357 12.98 -19.32 -10.41
CA ILE A 357 12.16 -18.24 -9.83
C ILE A 357 12.75 -16.90 -10.28
N PRO A 358 11.98 -15.80 -10.26
CA PRO A 358 12.50 -14.48 -10.59
C PRO A 358 13.68 -14.09 -9.68
N MET A 359 14.73 -13.52 -10.27
CA MET A 359 15.84 -12.92 -9.52
C MET A 359 15.92 -11.43 -9.81
N VAL A 360 15.97 -10.63 -8.76
CA VAL A 360 16.14 -9.17 -8.83
C VAL A 360 17.44 -8.76 -8.16
N LYS A 361 18.15 -7.81 -8.75
CA LYS A 361 19.32 -7.13 -8.21
C LYS A 361 18.89 -5.81 -7.58
N LEU A 362 19.32 -5.59 -6.34
CA LEU A 362 19.14 -4.30 -5.68
C LEU A 362 20.26 -3.35 -6.16
N LYS A 363 19.89 -2.28 -6.87
CA LYS A 363 20.82 -1.32 -7.49
C LYS A 363 21.47 -0.43 -6.42
N ASN A 364 22.80 -0.26 -6.52
CA ASN A 364 23.62 0.73 -5.79
C ASN A 364 23.22 1.03 -4.33
N PHE A 365 23.29 0.00 -3.49
CA PHE A 365 22.99 0.08 -2.05
C PHE A 365 23.74 1.25 -1.35
N ARG A 366 25.04 1.47 -1.61
CA ARG A 366 25.84 2.54 -0.95
C ARG A 366 25.35 3.97 -1.22
N SER A 367 25.20 4.35 -2.49
CA SER A 367 24.85 5.73 -2.88
C SER A 367 23.37 6.01 -2.72
N GLN A 368 22.53 4.98 -2.87
CA GLN A 368 21.11 5.09 -2.62
C GLN A 368 20.84 5.17 -1.12
N TRP A 369 21.49 4.41 -0.23
CA TRP A 369 21.26 4.58 1.22
C TRP A 369 21.71 5.93 1.80
N GLN A 370 22.63 6.65 1.16
CA GLN A 370 22.99 8.01 1.55
C GLN A 370 22.00 9.10 1.06
N GLY A 371 20.97 8.75 0.28
CA GLY A 371 19.99 9.70 -0.27
C GLY A 371 18.56 9.18 -0.48
N VAL A 372 18.29 7.91 -0.19
CA VAL A 372 16.99 7.25 -0.29
C VAL A 372 16.34 7.26 1.10
N THR A 373 15.08 7.67 1.14
CA THR A 373 14.31 7.69 2.37
C THR A 373 14.10 6.27 2.90
N GLU A 374 14.01 6.10 4.22
CA GLU A 374 13.67 4.82 4.85
C GLU A 374 12.37 4.21 4.26
N GLY A 375 11.43 5.07 3.83
CA GLY A 375 10.18 4.66 3.16
C GLY A 375 10.37 4.00 1.81
N ASN A 376 11.35 4.42 1.02
CA ASN A 376 11.63 3.76 -0.25
C ASN A 376 12.13 2.32 -0.05
N LEU A 377 12.92 2.06 1.01
CA LEU A 377 13.34 0.70 1.35
C LEU A 377 12.17 -0.16 1.82
N GLU A 378 11.32 0.37 2.70
CA GLU A 378 10.11 -0.33 3.17
C GLU A 378 9.20 -0.72 2.00
N LYS A 379 9.02 0.20 1.04
CA LYS A 379 8.27 -0.08 -0.19
C LYS A 379 8.87 -1.21 -1.02
N ILE A 380 10.21 -1.23 -1.20
CA ILE A 380 10.89 -2.33 -1.90
C ILE A 380 10.66 -3.66 -1.17
N LEU A 381 10.81 -3.69 0.16
CA LEU A 381 10.65 -4.92 0.93
C LEU A 381 9.22 -5.46 0.82
N ASN A 382 8.21 -4.60 0.89
CA ASN A 382 6.81 -4.97 0.69
C ASN A 382 6.55 -5.52 -0.72
N LEU A 383 7.18 -4.93 -1.74
CA LEU A 383 7.10 -5.42 -3.11
C LEU A 383 7.75 -6.79 -3.28
N LEU A 384 8.95 -6.99 -2.71
CA LEU A 384 9.66 -8.27 -2.71
C LEU A 384 8.85 -9.36 -2.00
N GLU A 385 8.20 -9.04 -0.87
CA GLU A 385 7.33 -9.97 -0.17
C GLU A 385 6.15 -10.41 -1.05
N ALA A 386 5.51 -9.47 -1.75
CA ALA A 386 4.41 -9.75 -2.67
C ALA A 386 4.81 -10.54 -3.93
N MET A 387 6.10 -10.54 -4.29
CA MET A 387 6.67 -11.32 -5.40
C MET A 387 7.08 -12.75 -5.01
N THR A 388 6.91 -13.15 -3.75
CA THR A 388 7.36 -14.48 -3.27
C THR A 388 6.78 -15.62 -4.12
N PRO A 389 7.61 -16.59 -4.56
CA PRO A 389 9.05 -16.73 -4.31
C PRO A 389 9.91 -15.86 -5.25
N VAL A 390 10.82 -15.07 -4.67
CA VAL A 390 11.79 -14.23 -5.39
C VAL A 390 13.19 -14.39 -4.82
N ALA A 391 14.22 -14.37 -5.67
CA ALA A 391 15.61 -14.31 -5.26
C ALA A 391 16.13 -12.86 -5.33
N VAL A 392 16.79 -12.41 -4.27
CA VAL A 392 17.35 -11.07 -4.20
C VAL A 392 18.87 -11.13 -4.23
N MET A 393 19.46 -10.53 -5.25
CA MET A 393 20.90 -10.37 -5.39
C MET A 393 21.32 -9.00 -4.86
N ILE A 394 22.25 -9.03 -3.91
CA ILE A 394 22.91 -7.84 -3.39
C ILE A 394 24.38 -7.93 -3.79
N ASP A 395 24.81 -7.01 -4.64
CA ASP A 395 26.21 -6.90 -5.07
C ASP A 395 26.94 -5.90 -4.17
N GLU A 396 28.24 -6.10 -3.95
CA GLU A 396 29.04 -5.28 -3.01
C GLU A 396 28.44 -5.26 -1.58
N ALA A 397 28.23 -6.43 -0.96
CA ALA A 397 27.75 -6.49 0.42
C ALA A 397 28.83 -6.11 1.46
N ASP A 398 30.11 -6.20 1.11
CA ASP A 398 31.24 -5.73 1.93
C ASP A 398 31.30 -4.21 2.08
N ALA A 399 30.45 -3.55 1.32
CA ALA A 399 30.35 -2.12 1.17
C ALA A 399 29.24 -1.49 2.02
N MET A 400 28.49 -2.32 2.74
CA MET A 400 27.40 -1.99 3.65
C MET A 400 27.88 -1.46 5.00
#